data_AF-A0A6F9B158-F1
#
_entry.id   AF-A0A6F9B158-F1
#
_cell.length_a   1.000
_cell.length_b   1.000
_cell.length_c   1.000
_cell.angle_alpha   90.00
_cell.angle_beta   90.00
_cell.angle_gamma   90.00
#
_symmetry.space_group_name_H-M   'P 1'
#
loop_
_entity.id
_entity.type
_entity.pdbx_description
1 polymer ?
#
loop_
_entity_poly.entity_id
_entity_poly.type
_entity_poly.pdbx_seq_one_letter_code
_entity_poly.pdbx_strand_id
1 'polypeptide(L)'
;DLMLRHGWCMGAIEPQLDLETKVVNTKQYAQSLTWLQALTWLLERMQMHRDSQSREVLQNWLKEREELRLRTKNLFNPQFGSIFRTCHNPTYFCRRLCRFSDVYMASISCLLNYDLSYTFYPLCTPL
;
A
#
# COMPACT_ATOMS: atom_id res chain seq x y z
N ASP A 1 17.73 -10.80 17.99
CA ASP A 1 17.36 -9.59 17.24
C ASP A 1 18.60 -8.68 17.22
N LEU A 2 19.24 -8.50 16.06
CA LEU A 2 20.54 -7.80 15.98
C LEU A 2 20.41 -6.30 16.31
N MET A 3 19.24 -5.71 16.02
CA MET A 3 18.95 -4.29 16.25
C MET A 3 18.84 -3.93 17.73
N LEU A 4 18.17 -4.78 18.52
CA LEU A 4 18.02 -4.60 19.97
C LEU A 4 19.36 -4.67 20.73
N ARG A 5 20.44 -5.14 20.09
CA ARG A 5 21.71 -5.41 20.78
C ARG A 5 22.84 -4.43 20.47
N HIS A 6 22.77 -3.68 19.36
CA HIS A 6 23.89 -2.84 18.91
C HIS A 6 23.54 -1.37 18.69
N GLY A 7 22.25 -1.00 18.55
CA GLY A 7 21.84 0.41 18.45
C GLY A 7 22.27 1.13 17.17
N TRP A 8 22.60 0.39 16.11
CA TRP A 8 23.01 0.97 14.82
C TRP A 8 21.79 1.39 14.02
N CYS A 9 21.86 2.58 13.39
CA CYS A 9 20.89 2.99 12.39
C CYS A 9 21.09 2.16 11.11
N MET A 10 20.02 1.56 10.61
CA MET A 10 20.07 0.67 9.45
C MET A 10 19.26 1.24 8.28
N GLY A 11 19.93 1.35 7.13
CA GLY A 11 19.31 1.63 5.83
C GLY A 11 19.08 0.35 5.04
N ALA A 12 17.88 0.17 4.48
CA ALA A 12 17.60 -0.93 3.55
C ALA A 12 17.51 -0.45 2.10
N ILE A 13 18.07 -1.23 1.17
CA ILE A 13 18.02 -0.97 -0.27
C ILE A 13 17.11 -2.03 -0.91
N GLU A 14 15.98 -1.59 -1.44
CA GLU A 14 14.99 -2.45 -2.12
C GLU A 14 14.72 -1.91 -3.52
N PRO A 15 15.40 -2.42 -4.57
CA PRO A 15 15.28 -1.91 -5.94
C PRO A 15 13.84 -1.93 -6.49
N GLN A 16 13.02 -2.88 -6.02
CA GLN A 16 11.62 -3.05 -6.40
C GLN A 16 10.77 -1.84 -5.99
N LEU A 17 11.22 -1.06 -5.01
CA LEU A 17 10.56 0.17 -4.56
C LEU A 17 10.35 1.17 -5.69
N ASP A 18 11.31 1.30 -6.62
CA ASP A 18 11.19 2.24 -7.75
C ASP A 18 10.06 1.85 -8.70
N LEU A 19 9.95 0.56 -9.02
CA LEU A 19 8.88 0.05 -9.88
C LEU A 19 7.51 0.24 -9.21
N GLU A 20 7.41 -0.10 -7.93
CA GLU A 20 6.15 0.03 -7.19
C GLU A 20 5.73 1.48 -7.03
N THR A 21 6.67 2.38 -6.73
CA THR A 21 6.39 3.82 -6.62
C THR A 21 5.89 4.38 -7.96
N LYS A 22 6.45 3.95 -9.09
CA LYS A 22 5.96 4.34 -10.42
C LYS A 22 4.53 3.89 -10.65
N VAL A 23 4.18 2.63 -10.31
CA VAL A 23 2.81 2.11 -10.43
C VAL A 23 1.85 2.88 -9.53
N VAL A 24 2.21 3.09 -8.27
CA VAL A 24 1.38 3.80 -7.27
C VAL A 24 1.13 5.26 -7.68
N ASN A 25 2.14 5.92 -8.27
CA ASN A 25 2.01 7.30 -8.74
C ASN A 25 1.18 7.44 -10.03
N THR A 26 0.75 6.35 -10.67
CA THR A 26 -0.13 6.45 -11.83
C THR A 26 -1.52 6.95 -11.45
N LYS A 27 -2.10 7.82 -12.29
CA LYS A 27 -3.48 8.31 -12.10
C LYS A 27 -4.50 7.17 -12.03
N GLN A 28 -4.30 6.13 -12.84
CA GLN A 28 -5.18 4.97 -12.85
C GLN A 28 -5.19 4.26 -11.50
N TYR A 29 -4.02 4.06 -10.87
CA TYR A 29 -3.94 3.44 -9.55
C TYR A 29 -4.61 4.30 -8.48
N ALA A 30 -4.30 5.60 -8.45
CA ALA A 30 -4.89 6.53 -7.49
C ALA A 30 -6.42 6.62 -7.58
N GLN A 31 -6.97 6.69 -8.80
CA GLN A 31 -8.41 6.70 -9.05
C GLN A 31 -9.05 5.36 -8.63
N SER A 32 -8.42 4.23 -8.98
CA SER A 32 -8.94 2.90 -8.61
C SER A 32 -8.96 2.72 -7.10
N LEU A 33 -7.94 3.18 -6.38
CA LEU A 33 -7.87 3.12 -4.92
C LEU A 33 -8.94 4.01 -4.27
N THR A 34 -9.11 5.25 -4.75
CA THR A 34 -10.14 6.17 -4.27
C THR A 34 -11.53 5.58 -4.47
N TRP A 35 -11.77 4.96 -5.63
CA TRP A 35 -13.04 4.32 -5.93
C TRP A 35 -13.29 3.07 -5.09
N LEU A 36 -12.26 2.24 -4.84
CA LEU A 36 -12.35 1.11 -3.92
C LEU A 36 -12.72 1.54 -2.48
N GLN A 37 -12.20 2.68 -2.02
CA GLN A 37 -12.57 3.28 -0.73
C GLN A 37 -14.03 3.75 -0.73
N ALA A 38 -14.45 4.46 -1.78
CA ALA A 38 -15.83 4.92 -1.93
C ALA A 38 -16.83 3.75 -1.98
N LEU A 39 -16.53 2.69 -2.74
CA LEU A 39 -17.33 1.46 -2.79
C LEU A 39 -17.41 0.77 -1.42
N THR A 40 -16.32 0.73 -0.67
CA THR A 40 -16.32 0.14 0.69
C THR A 40 -17.25 0.93 1.61
N TRP A 41 -17.18 2.27 1.58
CA TRP A 41 -18.07 3.14 2.35
C TRP A 41 -19.55 3.00 1.94
N LEU A 42 -19.83 2.92 0.63
CA LEU A 42 -21.19 2.70 0.12
C LEU A 42 -21.76 1.35 0.55
N LEU A 43 -20.96 0.29 0.46
CA LEU A 43 -21.35 -1.06 0.88
C LEU A 43 -21.68 -1.08 2.38
N GLU A 44 -20.84 -0.47 3.22
CA GLU A 44 -21.09 -0.35 4.67
C GLU A 44 -22.40 0.38 4.95
N ARG A 45 -22.68 1.48 4.26
CA ARG A 45 -23.92 2.25 4.45
C ARG A 45 -25.17 1.50 4.00
N MET A 46 -25.05 0.67 2.97
CA MET A 46 -26.18 -0.09 2.42
C MET A 46 -26.53 -1.35 3.22
N GLN A 47 -25.70 -1.80 4.17
CA GLN A 47 -25.97 -2.98 5.00
C GLN A 47 -27.29 -2.90 5.80
N MET A 48 -27.78 -1.69 6.08
CA MET A 48 -29.02 -1.47 6.83
C MET A 48 -30.29 -1.70 5.99
N HIS A 49 -30.19 -1.73 4.66
CA HIS A 49 -31.34 -1.83 3.75
C HIS A 49 -31.62 -3.30 3.42
N ARG A 50 -32.87 -3.76 3.58
CA ARG A 50 -33.27 -5.17 3.39
C ARG A 50 -34.07 -5.44 2.12
N ASP A 51 -34.37 -4.38 1.37
CA ASP A 51 -35.23 -4.42 0.18
C ASP A 51 -34.61 -5.24 -0.96
N SER A 52 -35.45 -5.86 -1.78
CA SER A 52 -35.00 -6.70 -2.91
C SER A 52 -34.14 -5.92 -3.91
N GLN A 53 -34.53 -4.69 -4.24
CA GLN A 53 -33.77 -3.81 -5.12
C GLN A 53 -32.40 -3.44 -4.53
N SER A 54 -32.34 -3.16 -3.23
CA SER A 54 -31.07 -2.85 -2.55
C SER A 54 -30.10 -4.03 -2.56
N ARG A 55 -30.60 -5.28 -2.47
CA ARG A 55 -29.76 -6.48 -2.55
C ARG A 55 -29.15 -6.67 -3.93
N GLU A 56 -29.87 -6.36 -4.99
CA GLU A 56 -29.36 -6.43 -6.36
C GLU A 56 -28.22 -5.42 -6.58
N VAL A 57 -28.40 -4.18 -6.12
CA VAL A 57 -27.37 -3.14 -6.17
C VAL A 57 -26.11 -3.56 -5.37
N LEU A 58 -26.30 -4.13 -4.18
CA LEU A 58 -25.19 -4.65 -3.37
C LEU A 58 -24.38 -5.73 -4.10
N GLN A 59 -25.05 -6.66 -4.78
CA GLN A 59 -24.38 -7.71 -5.57
C GLN A 59 -23.57 -7.10 -6.72
N ASN A 60 -24.13 -6.11 -7.42
CA ASN A 60 -23.44 -5.41 -8.49
C ASN A 60 -22.18 -4.69 -7.98
N TRP A 61 -22.27 -3.97 -6.86
CA TRP A 61 -21.11 -3.29 -6.26
C TRP A 61 -20.07 -4.26 -5.71
N LEU A 62 -20.47 -5.42 -5.18
CA LEU A 62 -19.52 -6.46 -4.76
C LEU A 62 -18.75 -7.02 -5.96
N LYS A 63 -19.43 -7.25 -7.09
CA LYS A 63 -18.79 -7.69 -8.34
C LYS A 63 -17.83 -6.63 -8.88
N GLU A 64 -18.26 -5.38 -8.93
CA GLU A 64 -17.43 -4.24 -9.36
C GLU A 64 -16.19 -4.08 -8.48
N ARG A 65 -16.36 -4.19 -7.15
CA ARG A 65 -15.26 -4.16 -6.19
C ARG A 65 -14.24 -5.26 -6.47
N GLU A 66 -14.68 -6.47 -6.76
CA GLU A 66 -13.77 -7.58 -7.06
C GLU A 66 -13.01 -7.37 -8.38
N GLU A 67 -13.70 -6.89 -9.42
CA GLU A 67 -13.07 -6.54 -10.70
C GLU A 67 -11.99 -5.47 -10.52
N LEU A 68 -12.28 -4.42 -9.74
CA LEU A 68 -11.32 -3.37 -9.42
C LEU A 68 -10.14 -3.89 -8.61
N ARG A 69 -10.34 -4.83 -7.68
CA ARG A 69 -9.25 -5.46 -6.92
C ARG A 69 -8.33 -6.25 -7.84
N LEU A 70 -8.88 -7.04 -8.75
CA LEU A 70 -8.11 -7.80 -9.73
C LEU A 70 -7.34 -6.87 -10.67
N ARG A 71 -8.00 -5.85 -11.20
CA ARG A 71 -7.36 -4.84 -12.07
C ARG A 71 -6.21 -4.15 -11.36
N THR A 72 -6.40 -3.73 -10.11
CA THR A 72 -5.39 -3.04 -9.32
C THR A 72 -4.22 -3.97 -8.96
N LYS A 73 -4.48 -5.25 -8.66
CA LYS A 73 -3.44 -6.26 -8.41
C LYS A 73 -2.59 -6.50 -9.67
N ASN A 74 -3.23 -6.57 -10.83
CA ASN A 74 -2.56 -6.82 -12.12
C ASN A 74 -1.69 -5.65 -12.62
N LEU A 75 -1.77 -4.47 -11.99
CA LEU A 75 -0.82 -3.38 -12.26
C LEU A 75 0.58 -3.66 -11.70
N PHE A 76 0.69 -4.59 -10.74
CA PHE A 76 1.95 -5.09 -10.21
C PHE A 76 2.29 -6.45 -10.85
N ASN A 77 3.09 -7.25 -10.17
CA ASN A 77 3.36 -8.61 -10.60
C ASN A 77 2.03 -9.41 -10.71
N PRO A 78 1.68 -9.98 -11.87
CA PRO A 78 0.40 -10.69 -12.04
C PRO A 78 0.21 -11.90 -11.10
N GLN A 79 1.31 -12.55 -10.71
CA GLN A 79 1.27 -13.73 -9.85
C GLN A 79 1.17 -13.33 -8.36
N PHE A 80 2.04 -12.44 -7.91
CA PHE A 80 2.21 -12.13 -6.48
C PHE A 80 1.58 -10.80 -6.04
N GLY A 81 1.34 -9.87 -6.97
CA GLY A 81 0.94 -8.50 -6.67
C GLY A 81 2.11 -7.64 -6.17
N SER A 82 1.81 -6.65 -5.35
CA SER A 82 2.81 -5.78 -4.70
C SER A 82 3.54 -6.52 -3.58
N ILE A 83 4.85 -6.31 -3.48
CA ILE A 83 5.70 -6.78 -2.39
C ILE A 83 5.40 -6.04 -1.09
N PHE A 84 4.89 -4.81 -1.16
CA PHE A 84 4.63 -3.99 0.02
C PHE A 84 3.22 -4.15 0.57
N ARG A 85 2.20 -4.32 -0.30
CA ARG A 85 0.79 -4.32 0.13
C ARG A 85 -0.06 -5.35 -0.58
N THR A 86 -1.04 -5.87 0.16
CA THR A 86 -2.18 -6.62 -0.37
C THR A 86 -3.47 -5.90 0.01
N CYS A 87 -4.07 -5.22 -0.97
CA CYS A 87 -5.23 -4.35 -0.77
C CYS A 87 -4.95 -3.25 0.26
N HIS A 88 -5.52 -3.33 1.47
CA HIS A 88 -5.29 -2.36 2.55
C HIS A 88 -4.16 -2.77 3.50
N ASN A 89 -3.74 -4.03 3.48
CA ASN A 89 -2.83 -4.58 4.49
C ASN A 89 -1.37 -4.58 4.00
N PRO A 90 -0.40 -4.21 4.84
CA PRO A 90 1.01 -4.40 4.53
C PRO A 90 1.36 -5.90 4.55
N THR A 91 2.18 -6.32 3.60
CA THR A 91 2.70 -7.70 3.51
C THR A 91 3.65 -8.01 4.68
N TYR A 92 3.97 -9.28 4.86
CA TYR A 92 4.99 -9.70 5.83
C TYR A 92 6.35 -9.02 5.55
N PHE A 93 6.73 -8.92 4.28
CA PHE A 93 7.96 -8.25 3.87
C PHE A 93 7.96 -6.77 4.28
N CYS A 94 6.88 -6.03 3.99
CA CYS A 94 6.76 -4.63 4.39
C CYS A 94 6.85 -4.45 5.91
N ARG A 95 6.17 -5.29 6.68
CA ARG A 95 6.23 -5.24 8.16
C ARG A 95 7.63 -5.53 8.69
N ARG A 96 8.32 -6.51 8.10
CA ARG A 96 9.72 -6.83 8.41
C ARG A 96 10.61 -5.64 8.09
N LEU A 97 10.51 -5.09 6.89
CA LEU A 97 11.31 -3.95 6.44
C LEU A 97 11.16 -2.77 7.39
N CYS A 98 9.92 -2.36 7.68
CA CYS A 98 9.66 -1.25 8.61
C CYS A 98 10.13 -1.50 10.05
N ARG A 99 10.30 -2.77 10.45
CA ARG A 99 10.84 -3.14 11.77
C ARG A 99 12.37 -3.15 11.77
N PHE A 100 13.00 -3.49 10.64
CA PHE A 100 14.43 -3.76 10.55
C PHE A 100 15.27 -2.62 9.95
N SER A 101 14.64 -1.60 9.39
CA SER A 101 15.32 -0.44 8.84
C SER A 101 14.66 0.86 9.28
N ASP A 102 15.48 1.82 9.69
CA ASP A 102 15.04 3.18 10.01
C ASP A 102 14.66 3.95 8.73
N VAL A 103 15.39 3.68 7.65
CA VAL A 103 15.14 4.25 6.31
C VAL A 103 15.26 3.14 5.28
N TYR A 104 14.37 3.14 4.29
CA TYR A 104 14.50 2.28 3.12
C TYR A 104 14.41 3.11 1.83
N MET A 105 15.14 2.68 0.80
CA MET A 105 15.27 3.39 -0.47
C MET A 105 15.48 2.41 -1.61
N ALA A 106 15.30 2.86 -2.85
CA ALA A 106 15.54 2.00 -4.02
C ALA A 106 17.04 1.87 -4.35
N SER A 107 17.82 2.91 -4.08
CA SER A 107 19.27 2.95 -4.33
C SER A 107 19.96 3.89 -3.35
N ILE A 108 21.24 3.65 -3.07
CA ILE A 108 22.08 4.52 -2.23
C ILE A 108 22.13 5.94 -2.79
N SER A 109 22.08 6.08 -4.12
CA SER A 109 22.07 7.39 -4.79
C SER A 109 20.93 8.29 -4.33
N CYS A 110 19.85 7.73 -3.77
CA CYS A 110 18.77 8.52 -3.18
C CYS A 110 19.26 9.42 -2.04
N LEU A 111 20.26 8.98 -1.26
CA LEU A 111 20.85 9.77 -0.17
C LEU A 111 21.66 10.96 -0.65
N LEU A 112 22.19 10.91 -1.88
CA LEU A 112 22.97 12.02 -2.46
C LEU A 112 22.11 13.26 -2.73
N ASN A 113 20.79 13.14 -2.68
CA ASN A 113 19.86 14.27 -2.83
C ASN A 113 19.65 15.06 -1.52
N TYR A 114 20.27 14.64 -0.42
CA TYR A 114 20.12 15.26 0.90
C TYR A 114 21.45 15.81 1.40
N ASP A 115 21.36 16.89 2.19
CA ASP A 115 22.53 17.41 2.91
C ASP A 115 22.94 16.47 4.06
N LEU A 116 24.21 16.51 4.46
CA LEU A 116 24.72 15.72 5.58
C LEU A 116 24.09 16.09 6.93
N SER A 117 23.57 17.32 7.08
CA SER A 117 22.83 17.76 8.26
C SER A 117 21.32 17.48 8.19
N TYR A 118 20.84 16.75 7.18
CA TYR A 118 19.42 16.47 7.01
C TYR A 118 18.88 15.54 8.10
N THR A 119 17.74 15.89 8.69
CA THR A 119 17.07 15.06 9.71
C THR A 119 15.79 14.46 9.13
N PHE A 120 15.71 13.13 9.10
CA PHE A 120 14.52 12.40 8.66
C PHE A 120 13.49 12.30 9.79
N TYR A 121 12.27 12.77 9.56
CA TYR A 121 11.15 12.63 10.51
C TYR A 121 10.12 11.62 9.97
N PRO A 122 9.86 10.50 10.66
CA PRO A 122 8.84 9.56 10.24
C PRO A 122 7.43 10.15 10.45
N LEU A 123 6.50 9.85 9.54
CA LEU A 123 5.09 10.20 9.72
C LEU A 123 4.49 9.35 10.85
N CYS A 124 3.84 9.99 11.81
CA CYS A 124 3.07 9.28 12.82
C CYS A 124 1.85 8.63 12.16
N THR A 125 1.84 7.30 12.04
CA THR A 125 0.62 6.56 11.73
C THR A 125 -0.28 6.55 12.98
N PRO A 126 -1.52 7.09 12.91
CA PRO A 126 -2.46 6.99 14.03
C PRO A 126 -2.78 5.52 14.33
N LEU A 127 -2.91 5.21 15.63
CA LEU A 127 -3.20 3.87 16.16
C LEU A 127 -4.64 3.42 15.87
#